data_AF-A0A7X9PLA7-F1
#
_entry.id   AF-A0A7X9PLA7-F1
#
_cell.length_a   1.000
_cell.length_b   1.000
_cell.length_c   1.000
_cell.angle_alpha   90.00
_cell.angle_beta   90.00
_cell.angle_gamma   90.00
#
_symmetry.space_group_name_H-M   'P 1'
#
loop_
_entity.id
_entity.type
_entity.pdbx_description
1 polymer ?
#
loop_
_entity_poly.entity_id
_entity_poly.type
_entity_poly.pdbx_seq_one_letter_code
_entity_poly.pdbx_strand_id
1 'polypeptide(L)'
;MIKKILLLLFFPYISYSQGISFFEGSFESLKKEAAKQNKFIFIDCYTTWCGPCKWLAKNVFTNKEVGNFYNQNFINYSLDMEKGEGKDLQKQFGISAYPTLLFIDSKGNIQHRYVGACDTSTFIGVGKQALDTINNFGSLLRKYQNGNREPEFLAKY
;
A
#
# COMPACT_ATOMS: atom_id res chain seq x y z
N MET A 1 22.95 53.83 -2.26
CA MET A 1 22.34 52.82 -3.16
C MET A 1 22.16 51.51 -2.39
N ILE A 2 20.98 51.30 -1.80
CA ILE A 2 20.67 50.10 -1.00
C ILE A 2 19.91 49.12 -1.90
N LYS A 3 20.58 48.03 -2.33
CA LYS A 3 19.92 46.91 -3.02
C LYS A 3 19.13 46.12 -1.97
N LYS A 4 17.80 46.24 -1.99
CA LYS A 4 16.89 45.38 -1.22
C LYS A 4 16.98 43.95 -1.77
N ILE A 5 17.61 43.05 -1.02
CA ILE A 5 17.55 41.61 -1.28
C ILE A 5 16.19 41.12 -0.80
N LEU A 6 15.33 40.77 -1.76
CA LEU A 6 14.02 40.17 -1.50
C LEU A 6 14.22 38.67 -1.27
N LEU A 7 14.30 38.27 0.00
CA LEU A 7 14.38 36.86 0.39
C LEU A 7 12.99 36.22 0.22
N LEU A 8 12.76 35.57 -0.91
CA LEU A 8 11.55 34.76 -1.16
C LEU A 8 11.61 33.50 -0.28
N LEU A 9 10.94 33.53 0.86
CA LEU A 9 10.69 32.37 1.70
C LEU A 9 9.78 31.40 0.93
N PHE A 10 10.36 30.32 0.41
CA PHE A 10 9.62 29.18 -0.13
C PHE A 10 8.95 28.45 1.05
N PHE A 11 7.72 28.85 1.39
CA PHE A 11 6.88 28.06 2.29
C PHE A 11 6.47 26.80 1.53
N PRO A 12 6.86 25.58 1.97
CA PRO A 12 6.33 24.37 1.36
C PRO A 12 4.83 24.35 1.60
N TYR A 13 4.06 24.38 0.52
CA TYR A 13 2.63 24.14 0.56
C TYR A 13 2.42 22.69 0.98
N ILE A 14 2.19 22.46 2.27
CA ILE A 14 1.75 21.16 2.77
C ILE A 14 0.30 21.00 2.34
N SER A 15 0.10 20.43 1.14
CA SER A 15 -1.20 19.93 0.72
C SER A 15 -1.60 18.79 1.66
N TYR A 16 -2.38 19.10 2.68
CA TYR A 16 -3.02 18.08 3.50
C TYR A 16 -4.06 17.36 2.64
N SER A 17 -3.67 16.21 2.09
CA SER A 17 -4.60 15.34 1.38
C SER A 17 -5.74 14.94 2.32
N GLN A 18 -6.97 15.06 1.84
CA GLN A 18 -8.16 14.64 2.60
C GLN A 18 -8.26 13.11 2.72
N GLY A 19 -7.49 12.35 1.92
CA GLY A 19 -7.47 10.88 1.91
C GLY A 19 -6.19 10.28 1.32
N ILE A 20 -6.24 9.02 0.90
CA ILE A 20 -5.13 8.34 0.24
C ILE A 20 -4.85 8.99 -1.12
N SER A 21 -3.60 9.32 -1.37
CA SER A 21 -3.11 9.76 -2.67
C SER A 21 -2.61 8.55 -3.45
N PHE A 22 -3.32 8.21 -4.53
CA PHE A 22 -2.94 7.11 -5.41
C PHE A 22 -1.97 7.60 -6.48
N PHE A 23 -0.92 6.81 -6.69
CA PHE A 23 0.08 7.02 -7.72
C PHE A 23 -0.52 6.79 -9.10
N GLU A 24 -0.18 7.68 -10.04
CA GLU A 24 -0.56 7.57 -11.45
C GLU A 24 0.65 7.11 -12.26
N GLY A 25 0.49 6.01 -12.99
CA GLY A 25 1.55 5.43 -13.81
C GLY A 25 1.41 3.91 -13.91
N SER A 26 2.45 3.26 -14.44
CA SER A 26 2.50 1.81 -14.54
C SER A 26 3.05 1.16 -13.27
N PHE A 27 2.86 -0.14 -13.13
CA PHE A 27 3.46 -0.92 -12.05
C PHE A 27 4.98 -0.83 -12.02
N GLU A 28 5.63 -0.72 -13.20
CA GLU A 28 7.08 -0.53 -13.28
C GLU A 28 7.52 0.85 -12.78
N SER A 29 6.80 1.93 -13.11
CA SER A 29 7.15 3.26 -12.58
C SER A 29 6.84 3.36 -11.09
N LEU A 30 5.78 2.70 -10.62
CA LEU A 30 5.43 2.58 -9.20
C LEU A 30 6.56 1.94 -8.39
N LYS A 31 7.11 0.80 -8.85
CA LYS A 31 8.25 0.14 -8.20
C LYS A 31 9.49 1.02 -8.14
N LYS A 32 9.79 1.74 -9.23
CA LYS A 32 10.93 2.68 -9.28
C LYS A 32 10.76 3.81 -8.28
N GLU A 33 9.56 4.39 -8.17
CA GLU A 33 9.28 5.46 -7.22
C GLU A 33 9.36 4.96 -5.77
N ALA A 34 8.81 3.78 -5.50
CA ALA A 34 8.90 3.13 -4.19
C ALA A 34 10.35 2.85 -3.78
N ALA A 35 11.18 2.37 -4.71
CA ALA A 35 12.61 2.18 -4.49
C ALA A 35 13.33 3.50 -4.19
N LYS A 36 13.04 4.54 -4.96
CA LYS A 36 13.63 5.88 -4.80
C LYS A 36 13.28 6.51 -3.44
N GLN A 37 12.04 6.34 -2.98
CA GLN A 37 11.59 6.86 -1.68
C GLN A 37 11.86 5.92 -0.50
N ASN A 38 12.41 4.72 -0.75
CA ASN A 38 12.56 3.66 0.25
C ASN A 38 11.24 3.36 1.01
N LYS A 39 10.14 3.23 0.25
CA LYS A 39 8.80 2.92 0.78
C LYS A 39 8.31 1.58 0.27
N PHE A 40 7.42 0.95 1.04
CA PHE A 40 6.61 -0.16 0.54
C PHE A 40 5.50 0.37 -0.37
N ILE A 41 4.86 -0.55 -1.08
CA ILE A 41 3.75 -0.26 -1.97
C ILE A 41 2.49 -0.87 -1.37
N PHE A 42 1.45 -0.07 -1.27
CA PHE A 42 0.09 -0.54 -1.01
C PHE A 42 -0.68 -0.59 -2.34
N ILE A 43 -1.31 -1.73 -2.64
CA ILE A 43 -2.13 -1.92 -3.83
C ILE A 43 -3.56 -2.27 -3.38
N ASP A 44 -4.50 -1.41 -3.73
CA ASP A 44 -5.93 -1.70 -3.71
C ASP A 44 -6.28 -2.51 -4.96
N CYS A 45 -6.38 -3.82 -4.78
CA CYS A 45 -6.75 -4.75 -5.84
C CYS A 45 -8.29 -4.85 -5.91
N TYR A 46 -8.88 -4.17 -6.90
CA TYR A 46 -10.34 -4.05 -7.02
C TYR A 46 -10.87 -4.54 -8.38
N THR A 47 -12.19 -4.55 -8.54
CA THR A 47 -12.90 -4.64 -9.83
C THR A 47 -14.03 -3.61 -9.88
N THR A 48 -14.44 -3.18 -11.08
CA THR A 48 -15.45 -2.11 -11.23
C THR A 48 -16.85 -2.48 -10.71
N TRP A 49 -17.17 -3.76 -10.67
CA TRP A 49 -18.47 -4.27 -10.21
C TRP A 49 -18.47 -4.61 -8.70
N CYS A 50 -17.30 -4.59 -8.04
CA CYS A 50 -17.16 -4.92 -6.63
C CYS A 50 -17.77 -3.84 -5.72
N GLY A 51 -18.93 -4.14 -5.13
CA GLY A 51 -19.62 -3.27 -4.16
C GLY A 51 -18.76 -2.91 -2.93
N PRO A 52 -18.17 -3.89 -2.22
CA PRO A 52 -17.30 -3.61 -1.07
C PRO A 52 -16.08 -2.74 -1.40
N CYS A 53 -15.52 -2.86 -2.61
CA CYS A 53 -14.41 -2.03 -3.07
C CYS A 53 -14.83 -0.55 -3.18
N LYS A 54 -16.00 -0.28 -3.76
CA LYS A 54 -16.57 1.07 -3.82
C LYS A 54 -16.85 1.63 -2.43
N TRP A 55 -17.28 0.78 -1.50
CA TRP A 55 -17.50 1.19 -0.11
C TRP A 55 -16.19 1.61 0.57
N LEU A 56 -15.10 0.86 0.40
CA LEU A 56 -13.77 1.27 0.89
C LEU A 56 -13.33 2.59 0.30
N ALA A 57 -13.42 2.73 -1.03
CA ALA A 57 -13.05 3.96 -1.73
C ALA A 57 -13.80 5.19 -1.21
N LYS A 58 -15.09 5.03 -0.90
CA LYS A 58 -15.93 6.15 -0.43
C LYS A 58 -15.77 6.47 1.05
N ASN A 59 -15.62 5.47 1.91
CA ASN A 59 -15.74 5.63 3.36
C ASN A 59 -14.40 5.53 4.12
N VAL A 60 -13.41 4.86 3.54
CA VAL A 60 -12.11 4.59 4.19
C VAL A 60 -11.00 5.34 3.48
N PHE A 61 -10.89 5.27 2.16
CA PHE A 61 -9.77 5.90 1.43
C PHE A 61 -9.86 7.43 1.44
N THR A 62 -11.05 8.00 1.65
CA THR A 62 -11.29 9.44 1.80
C THR A 62 -11.13 9.93 3.24
N ASN A 63 -10.80 9.04 4.18
CA ASN A 63 -10.60 9.42 5.58
C ASN A 63 -9.20 10.04 5.76
N LYS A 64 -9.14 11.16 6.49
CA LYS A 64 -7.90 11.92 6.70
C LYS A 64 -6.84 11.15 7.47
N GLU A 65 -7.21 10.38 8.50
CA GLU A 65 -6.26 9.60 9.29
C GLU A 65 -5.65 8.47 8.46
N VAL A 66 -6.50 7.81 7.66
CA VAL A 66 -6.06 6.81 6.68
C VAL A 66 -5.11 7.45 5.68
N GLY A 67 -5.49 8.57 5.07
CA GLY A 67 -4.64 9.30 4.13
C GLY A 67 -3.28 9.66 4.72
N ASN A 68 -3.25 10.26 5.91
CA ASN A 68 -2.01 10.61 6.60
C ASN A 68 -1.10 9.40 6.80
N PHE A 69 -1.65 8.30 7.34
CA PHE A 69 -0.88 7.11 7.60
C PHE A 69 -0.38 6.45 6.30
N TYR A 70 -1.25 6.29 5.31
CA TYR A 70 -0.90 5.58 4.08
C TYR A 70 0.06 6.38 3.20
N ASN A 71 -0.17 7.68 3.01
CA ASN A 71 0.71 8.53 2.20
C ASN A 71 2.11 8.70 2.82
N GLN A 72 2.20 8.66 4.14
CA GLN A 72 3.48 8.72 4.84
C GLN A 72 4.29 7.43 4.63
N ASN A 73 3.65 6.26 4.69
CA ASN A 73 4.36 4.98 4.80
C ASN A 73 4.43 4.19 3.49
N PHE A 74 3.56 4.46 2.52
CA PHE A 74 3.47 3.71 1.28
C PHE A 74 3.47 4.62 0.06
N ILE A 75 3.82 4.04 -1.10
CA ILE A 75 3.31 4.52 -2.38
C ILE A 75 2.03 3.73 -2.66
N ASN A 76 0.91 4.43 -2.77
CA ASN A 76 -0.39 3.79 -2.90
C ASN A 76 -0.77 3.64 -4.37
N TYR A 77 -1.38 2.51 -4.73
CA TYR A 77 -1.81 2.23 -6.08
C TYR A 77 -3.19 1.58 -6.05
N SER A 78 -4.10 1.98 -6.92
CA SER A 78 -5.42 1.36 -7.05
C SER A 78 -5.53 0.84 -8.47
N LEU A 79 -5.79 -0.47 -8.60
CA LEU A 79 -5.75 -1.14 -9.89
C LEU A 79 -6.91 -2.10 -10.05
N ASP A 80 -7.62 -1.94 -11.17
CA ASP A 80 -8.64 -2.89 -11.62
C ASP A 80 -7.97 -4.16 -12.12
N MET A 81 -8.13 -5.26 -11.39
CA MET A 81 -7.48 -6.53 -11.67
C MET A 81 -8.02 -7.23 -12.93
N GLU A 82 -9.10 -6.71 -13.54
CA GLU A 82 -9.66 -7.26 -14.78
C GLU A 82 -9.29 -6.44 -16.03
N LYS A 83 -8.45 -5.40 -15.89
CA LYS A 83 -8.10 -4.49 -16.98
C LYS A 83 -6.60 -4.20 -17.07
N GLY A 84 -6.14 -3.87 -18.28
CA GLY A 84 -4.75 -3.45 -18.51
C GLY A 84 -3.73 -4.41 -17.90
N GLU A 85 -2.72 -3.86 -17.23
CA GLU A 85 -1.70 -4.62 -16.49
C GLU A 85 -2.27 -5.37 -15.27
N GLY A 86 -3.46 -4.99 -14.79
CA GLY A 86 -4.13 -5.67 -13.67
C GLY A 86 -4.39 -7.14 -13.91
N LYS A 87 -4.65 -7.56 -15.16
CA LYS A 87 -4.84 -8.99 -15.50
C LYS A 87 -3.60 -9.83 -15.23
N ASP A 88 -2.43 -9.28 -15.54
CA ASP A 88 -1.16 -9.99 -15.36
C ASP A 88 -0.76 -9.96 -13.88
N LEU A 89 -0.96 -8.82 -13.20
CA LEU A 89 -0.71 -8.70 -11.77
C LEU A 89 -1.65 -9.56 -10.92
N GLN A 90 -2.91 -9.74 -11.34
CA GLN A 90 -3.86 -10.65 -10.71
C GLN A 90 -3.29 -12.07 -10.66
N LYS A 91 -2.75 -12.55 -11.79
CA LYS A 91 -2.12 -13.87 -11.88
C LYS A 91 -0.81 -13.92 -11.09
N GLN A 92 0.06 -12.94 -11.28
CA GLN A 92 1.36 -12.86 -10.63
C GLN A 92 1.24 -12.93 -9.10
N PHE A 93 0.29 -12.19 -8.53
CA PHE A 93 0.08 -12.16 -7.10
C PHE A 93 -0.94 -13.19 -6.62
N GLY A 94 -1.61 -13.95 -7.49
CA GLY A 94 -2.63 -14.92 -7.10
C GLY A 94 -3.79 -14.24 -6.37
N ILE A 95 -4.38 -13.20 -6.97
CA ILE A 95 -5.54 -12.50 -6.45
C ILE A 95 -6.81 -13.24 -6.88
N SER A 96 -7.51 -13.81 -5.90
CA SER A 96 -8.70 -14.66 -6.11
C SER A 96 -10.00 -14.10 -5.50
N ALA A 97 -9.91 -12.98 -4.77
CA ALA A 97 -11.05 -12.34 -4.10
C ALA A 97 -10.88 -10.82 -4.06
N TYR A 98 -12.00 -10.10 -4.00
CA TYR A 98 -12.02 -8.63 -4.02
C TYR A 98 -12.86 -8.05 -2.86
N PRO A 99 -12.45 -6.91 -2.28
CA PRO A 99 -11.14 -6.28 -2.46
C PRO A 99 -10.05 -7.15 -1.85
N THR A 100 -8.85 -7.09 -2.44
CA THR A 100 -7.63 -7.55 -1.77
C THR A 100 -6.75 -6.33 -1.50
N LEU A 101 -6.37 -6.13 -0.26
CA LEU A 101 -5.42 -5.12 0.17
C LEU A 101 -4.02 -5.75 0.18
N LEU A 102 -3.22 -5.45 -0.84
CA LEU A 102 -1.93 -6.07 -1.05
C LEU A 102 -0.80 -5.12 -0.67
N PHE A 103 0.21 -5.65 0.03
CA PHE A 103 1.39 -4.90 0.41
C PHE A 103 2.64 -5.60 -0.10
N ILE A 104 3.48 -4.89 -0.84
CA ILE A 104 4.71 -5.42 -1.43
C ILE A 104 5.89 -4.48 -1.17
N ASP A 105 7.09 -5.02 -1.25
CA ASP A 105 8.30 -4.19 -1.34
C ASP A 105 8.54 -3.66 -2.76
N SER A 106 9.51 -2.76 -2.91
CA SER A 106 9.86 -2.17 -4.21
C SER A 106 10.42 -3.18 -5.23
N LYS A 107 10.77 -4.40 -4.79
CA LYS A 107 11.19 -5.52 -5.63
C LYS A 107 10.02 -6.41 -6.05
N GLY A 108 8.83 -6.18 -5.51
CA GLY A 108 7.62 -6.98 -5.78
C GLY A 108 7.39 -8.14 -4.82
N ASN A 109 8.16 -8.27 -3.74
CA ASN A 109 7.93 -9.33 -2.77
C ASN A 109 6.75 -8.97 -1.86
N ILE A 110 5.83 -9.92 -1.68
CA ILE A 110 4.68 -9.76 -0.79
C ILE A 110 5.16 -9.62 0.66
N GLN A 111 4.72 -8.55 1.31
CA GLN A 111 4.91 -8.31 2.74
C GLN A 111 3.65 -8.68 3.53
N HIS A 112 2.47 -8.39 2.99
CA HIS A 112 1.21 -8.73 3.65
C HIS A 112 0.03 -8.72 2.67
N ARG A 113 -1.08 -9.34 3.08
CA ARG A 113 -2.35 -9.36 2.36
C ARG A 113 -3.51 -9.37 3.36
N TYR A 114 -4.53 -8.57 3.08
CA TYR A 114 -5.84 -8.67 3.71
C TYR A 114 -6.93 -8.81 2.65
N VAL A 115 -7.90 -9.70 2.87
CA VAL A 115 -9.00 -9.95 1.92
C VAL A 115 -10.30 -9.46 2.54
N GLY A 116 -11.03 -8.61 1.80
CA GLY A 116 -12.31 -8.05 2.21
C GLY A 116 -12.26 -6.57 2.58
N ALA A 117 -13.45 -5.98 2.74
CA ALA A 117 -13.59 -4.62 3.26
C ALA A 117 -13.50 -4.61 4.78
N CYS A 118 -13.03 -3.50 5.35
CA CYS A 118 -12.90 -3.30 6.78
C CYS A 118 -13.06 -1.81 7.12
N ASP A 119 -13.32 -1.51 8.39
CA ASP A 119 -13.41 -0.12 8.86
C ASP A 119 -12.03 0.57 8.91
N THR A 120 -12.04 1.88 9.18
CA THR A 120 -10.84 2.72 9.23
C THR A 120 -9.77 2.22 10.21
N SER A 121 -10.16 1.80 11.42
CA SER A 121 -9.20 1.38 12.44
C SER A 121 -8.52 0.06 12.05
N THR A 122 -9.31 -0.88 11.54
CA THR A 122 -8.82 -2.15 11.00
C THR A 122 -7.91 -1.91 9.80
N PHE A 123 -8.30 -1.03 8.88
CA PHE A 123 -7.52 -0.70 7.69
C PHE A 123 -6.12 -0.17 8.07
N ILE A 124 -6.05 0.79 9.01
CA ILE A 124 -4.76 1.28 9.54
C ILE A 124 -3.98 0.13 10.23
N GLY A 125 -4.67 -0.74 10.98
CA GLY A 125 -4.08 -1.91 11.61
C GLY A 125 -3.42 -2.86 10.61
N VAL A 126 -4.09 -3.14 9.49
CA VAL A 126 -3.56 -3.96 8.38
C VAL A 126 -2.29 -3.32 7.81
N GLY A 127 -2.29 -2.00 7.58
CA GLY A 127 -1.08 -1.31 7.12
C GLY A 127 0.07 -1.36 8.13
N LYS A 128 -0.21 -1.27 9.44
CA LYS A 128 0.79 -1.46 10.50
C LYS A 128 1.38 -2.87 10.49
N GLN A 129 0.54 -3.89 10.31
CA GLN A 129 1.00 -5.28 10.19
C GLN A 129 1.91 -5.44 8.97
N ALA A 130 1.60 -4.80 7.84
CA ALA A 130 2.46 -4.84 6.66
C ALA A 130 3.86 -4.25 6.91
N LEU A 131 3.95 -3.21 7.76
CA LEU A 131 5.20 -2.56 8.14
C LEU A 131 6.02 -3.35 9.17
N ASP A 132 5.44 -4.35 9.84
CA ASP A 132 6.17 -5.22 10.76
C ASP A 132 7.09 -6.18 9.99
N THR A 133 8.28 -5.71 9.65
CA THR A 133 9.29 -6.48 8.90
C THR A 133 9.81 -7.74 9.60
N ILE A 134 9.37 -8.02 10.84
CA ILE A 134 9.76 -9.20 11.60
C ILE A 134 8.65 -10.26 11.57
N ASN A 135 7.40 -9.82 11.76
CA ASN A 135 6.25 -10.70 11.94
C ASN A 135 5.17 -10.57 10.86
N ASN A 136 5.36 -9.73 9.84
CA ASN A 136 4.43 -9.70 8.71
C ASN A 136 4.43 -11.04 7.96
N PHE A 137 3.32 -11.31 7.27
CA PHE A 137 3.13 -12.54 6.51
C PHE A 137 4.31 -12.86 5.57
N GLY A 138 4.84 -11.85 4.86
CA GLY A 138 5.98 -12.04 3.96
C GLY A 138 7.24 -12.52 4.67
N SER A 139 7.52 -12.01 5.87
CA SER A 139 8.67 -12.40 6.68
C SER A 139 8.51 -13.80 7.26
N LEU A 140 7.31 -14.14 7.73
CA LEU A 140 7.00 -15.47 8.23
C LEU A 140 7.02 -16.51 7.09
N LEU A 141 6.47 -16.17 5.93
CA LEU A 141 6.52 -17.00 4.73
C LEU A 141 7.96 -17.29 4.29
N ARG A 142 8.84 -16.28 4.26
CA ARG A 142 10.28 -16.50 3.95
C ARG A 142 10.95 -17.43 4.96
N LYS A 143 10.68 -17.26 6.26
CA LYS A 143 11.20 -18.17 7.31
C LYS A 143 10.71 -19.60 7.09
N TYR A 144 9.43 -19.78 6.77
CA TYR A 144 8.85 -21.08 6.43
C TYR A 144 9.51 -21.68 5.18
N GLN A 145 9.64 -20.91 4.11
CA GLN A 145 10.26 -21.37 2.85
C GLN A 145 11.74 -21.74 3.03
N ASN A 146 12.46 -21.07 3.92
CA ASN A 146 13.85 -21.37 4.27
C ASN A 146 14.00 -22.52 5.28
N GLY A 147 12.93 -23.26 5.58
CA GLY A 147 12.99 -24.49 6.37
C GLY A 147 12.79 -24.32 7.88
N ASN A 148 12.46 -23.11 8.39
CA ASN A 148 12.14 -22.97 9.81
C ASN A 148 10.83 -23.70 10.13
N ARG A 149 10.87 -24.63 11.09
CA ARG A 149 9.72 -25.41 11.57
C ARG A 149 9.60 -25.40 13.09
N GLU A 150 10.25 -24.46 13.77
CA GLU A 150 10.20 -24.35 15.23
C GLU A 150 8.76 -24.14 15.72
N PRO A 151 8.29 -24.82 16.78
CA PRO A 151 6.91 -24.71 17.25
C PRO A 151 6.45 -23.28 17.56
N GLU A 152 7.28 -22.46 18.22
CA GLU A 152 6.93 -21.06 18.53
C GLU A 152 6.81 -20.19 17.29
N PHE A 153 7.51 -20.55 16.20
CA PHE A 153 7.38 -19.90 14.91
C PHE A 153 6.07 -20.32 14.21
N LEU A 154 5.77 -21.63 14.18
CA LEU A 154 4.56 -22.15 13.53
C LEU A 154 3.27 -21.66 14.21
N ALA A 155 3.30 -21.38 15.51
CA ALA A 155 2.17 -20.78 16.22
C ALA A 155 1.84 -19.35 15.74
N LYS A 156 2.76 -18.69 15.04
CA LYS A 156 2.63 -17.32 14.55
C LYS A 156 2.44 -17.23 13.03
N TYR A 157 2.79 -18.28 12.29
CA TYR A 157 2.71 -18.38 10.81
C TYR A 157 1.32 -18.80 10.36
#